data_AF-A0A921E1L3-F1
#
_entry.id   AF-A0A921E1L3-F1
#
_cell.length_a   1.000
_cell.length_b   1.000
_cell.length_c   1.000
_cell.angle_alpha   90.00
_cell.angle_beta   90.00
_cell.angle_gamma   90.00
#
_symmetry.space_group_name_H-M   'P 1'
#
loop_
_entity.id
_entity.type
_entity.pdbx_description
1 polymer ?
#
loop_
_entity_poly.entity_id
_entity_poly.type
_entity_poly.pdbx_seq_one_letter_code
_entity_poly.pdbx_strand_id
1 'polypeptide(L)'
;RTILGEMGAEQLLGQGDMLFMAGGGRTTRVHGPFCSDSEVESVVAHLKRQGRPSYLEAVTADEGEIPGNSAAPADGPVFDAGQFGGGEAGDLYEQAVAVVLRDKKASTSYIQRRLQIGYNRAASLMERMETEGLVGPANHAGKREILVEVEAQDY
;
A
#
# COMPACT_ATOMS: atom_id res chain seq x y z
N ARG A 1 1.90 16.93 1.22
CA ARG A 1 1.95 17.60 2.54
C ARG A 1 1.61 19.06 2.31
N THR A 2 0.45 19.53 2.76
CA THR A 2 0.07 20.95 2.61
C THR A 2 0.92 21.79 3.56
N ILE A 3 1.59 22.82 3.03
CA ILE A 3 2.39 23.74 3.83
C ILE A 3 1.42 24.77 4.41
N LEU A 4 1.02 24.56 5.67
CA LEU A 4 0.17 25.49 6.42
C LEU A 4 1.09 26.33 7.31
N GLY A 5 1.36 27.58 6.93
CA GLY A 5 2.13 28.52 7.78
C GLY A 5 3.00 29.56 7.07
N GLU A 6 3.26 29.43 5.77
CA GLU A 6 4.00 30.45 4.99
C GLU A 6 3.09 31.12 3.94
N MET A 7 3.25 32.44 3.76
CA MET A 7 2.58 33.18 2.69
C MET A 7 3.24 32.88 1.34
N GLY A 8 2.47 32.91 0.26
CA GLY A 8 2.95 32.68 -1.11
C GLY A 8 2.12 31.66 -1.88
N ALA A 9 1.31 30.85 -1.20
CA ALA A 9 0.37 29.92 -1.85
C ALA A 9 -0.69 30.67 -2.68
N GLU A 10 -1.06 31.88 -2.27
CA GLU A 10 -1.98 32.77 -2.98
C GLU A 10 -1.41 33.35 -4.29
N GLN A 11 -0.09 33.26 -4.48
CA GLN A 11 0.60 33.73 -5.69
C GLN A 11 0.88 32.59 -6.68
N LEU A 12 0.41 31.38 -6.39
CA LEU A 12 0.54 30.24 -7.28
C LEU A 12 -0.37 30.43 -8.49
N LEU A 13 0.17 30.12 -9.67
CA LEU A 13 -0.55 30.22 -10.94
C LEU A 13 -1.51 29.04 -11.15
N GLY A 14 -1.49 28.05 -10.26
CA GLY A 14 -2.17 26.78 -10.44
C GLY A 14 -1.45 25.90 -11.48
N GLN A 15 -2.18 24.92 -12.03
CA GLN A 15 -1.70 24.09 -13.15
C GLN A 15 -0.28 23.52 -12.92
N GLY A 16 -0.04 22.93 -11.76
CA GLY A 16 1.24 22.31 -11.43
C GLY A 16 2.27 23.23 -10.77
N ASP A 17 1.98 24.53 -10.63
CA ASP A 17 2.76 25.45 -9.81
C ASP A 17 2.53 25.19 -8.31
N MET A 18 3.60 25.03 -7.55
CA MET A 18 3.55 24.64 -6.14
C MET A 18 4.73 25.19 -5.33
N LEU A 19 4.53 25.28 -4.02
CA LEU A 19 5.63 25.48 -3.06
C LEU A 19 6.04 24.13 -2.49
N PHE A 20 7.34 23.85 -2.54
CA PHE A 20 7.95 22.64 -2.01
C PHE A 20 8.86 22.96 -0.82
N MET A 21 8.80 22.13 0.22
CA MET A 21 9.62 22.26 1.42
C MET A 21 10.31 20.92 1.71
N ALA A 22 11.63 20.86 1.50
CA ALA A 22 12.43 19.71 1.89
C ALA A 22 12.78 19.79 3.38
N GLY A 23 12.38 18.77 4.16
CA GLY A 23 12.85 18.59 5.53
C GLY A 23 12.54 19.73 6.53
N GLY A 24 11.51 20.54 6.29
CA GLY A 24 11.18 21.68 7.17
C GLY A 24 12.06 22.92 6.96
N GLY A 25 12.88 22.95 5.91
CA GLY A 25 13.69 24.12 5.52
C GLY A 25 12.88 25.21 4.80
N ARG A 26 13.57 26.09 4.06
CA ARG A 26 12.90 27.16 3.28
C ARG A 26 12.07 26.58 2.14
N THR A 27 10.91 27.19 1.89
CA THR A 27 10.09 26.87 0.71
C THR A 27 10.78 27.29 -0.58
N THR A 28 10.64 26.46 -1.61
CA THR A 28 11.10 26.73 -2.97
C THR A 28 9.93 26.57 -3.92
N ARG A 29 9.75 27.50 -4.86
CA ARG A 29 8.72 27.39 -5.89
C ARG A 29 9.16 26.39 -6.96
N VAL A 30 8.28 25.46 -7.30
CA VAL A 30 8.50 24.41 -8.28
C VAL A 30 7.28 24.35 -9.20
N HIS A 31 7.49 24.04 -10.47
CA HIS A 31 6.40 23.83 -11.41
C HIS A 31 6.50 22.40 -11.97
N GLY A 32 5.51 21.57 -11.63
CA GLY A 32 5.36 20.23 -12.17
C GLY A 32 4.48 20.22 -13.40
N PRO A 33 4.60 19.20 -14.28
CA PRO A 33 3.64 19.02 -15.35
C PRO A 33 2.24 18.82 -14.77
N PHE A 34 1.28 19.59 -15.29
CA PHE A 34 -0.14 19.41 -14.99
C PHE A 34 -0.80 18.59 -16.09
N CYS A 35 -1.60 17.61 -15.67
CA CYS A 35 -2.47 16.85 -16.53
C CYS A 35 -3.88 17.02 -15.97
N SER A 36 -4.78 17.55 -16.79
CA SER A 36 -6.19 17.71 -16.43
C SER A 36 -6.93 16.38 -16.51
N ASP A 37 -8.05 16.29 -15.79
CA ASP A 37 -8.89 15.08 -15.80
C ASP A 37 -9.34 14.70 -17.23
N SER A 38 -9.65 15.69 -18.07
CA SER A 38 -10.04 15.46 -19.47
C SER A 38 -8.90 14.91 -20.33
N GLU A 39 -7.66 15.32 -20.09
CA GLU A 39 -6.48 14.74 -20.76
C GLU A 39 -6.25 13.29 -20.31
N VAL A 40 -6.37 13.03 -19.00
CA VAL A 40 -6.29 11.66 -18.46
C VAL A 40 -7.35 10.77 -19.11
N GLU A 41 -8.61 11.22 -19.14
CA GLU A 41 -9.72 10.50 -19.75
C GLU A 41 -9.48 10.20 -21.23
N SER A 42 -8.99 11.20 -21.98
CA SER A 42 -8.67 11.06 -23.41
C SER A 42 -7.60 9.99 -23.65
N VAL A 43 -6.51 10.02 -22.86
CA VAL A 43 -5.43 9.03 -22.92
C VAL A 43 -5.96 7.64 -22.55
N VAL A 44 -6.74 7.52 -21.48
CA VAL A 44 -7.34 6.25 -21.05
C VAL A 44 -8.26 5.70 -22.13
N ALA A 45 -9.10 6.54 -22.74
CA ALA A 45 -9.99 6.14 -23.83
C ALA A 45 -9.21 5.66 -25.05
N HIS A 46 -8.08 6.29 -25.37
CA HIS A 46 -7.18 5.83 -26.41
C HIS A 46 -6.58 4.45 -26.12
N LEU A 47 -6.07 4.24 -24.90
CA LEU A 47 -5.47 2.96 -24.49
C LEU A 47 -6.49 1.81 -24.47
N LYS A 48 -7.72 2.07 -24.01
CA LYS A 48 -8.81 1.07 -24.01
C LYS A 48 -9.18 0.58 -25.42
N ARG A 49 -8.91 1.36 -26.48
CA ARG A 49 -9.12 0.91 -27.87
C ARG A 49 -8.03 -0.05 -28.36
N GLN A 50 -6.85 -0.01 -27.75
CA GLN A 50 -5.71 -0.84 -28.16
C GLN A 50 -5.71 -2.22 -27.49
N GLY A 51 -6.38 -2.36 -26.34
CA GLY A 51 -6.41 -3.63 -25.61
C GLY A 51 -7.33 -3.61 -24.40
N ARG A 52 -7.56 -4.80 -23.83
CA ARG A 52 -8.33 -4.95 -22.59
C ARG A 52 -7.43 -4.61 -21.40
N PRO A 53 -7.86 -3.73 -20.49
CA PRO A 53 -7.12 -3.45 -19.27
C PRO A 53 -7.09 -4.69 -18.37
N SER A 54 -5.93 -4.94 -17.77
CA SER A 54 -5.79 -5.91 -16.68
C SER A 54 -5.95 -5.17 -15.36
N TYR A 55 -7.14 -5.24 -14.77
CA TYR A 55 -7.38 -4.65 -13.47
C TYR A 55 -6.82 -5.54 -12.36
N LEU A 56 -6.19 -4.91 -11.37
CA LEU A 56 -5.83 -5.59 -10.13
C LEU A 56 -7.02 -5.47 -9.19
N GLU A 57 -7.68 -6.60 -8.89
CA GLU A 57 -8.87 -6.63 -8.03
C GLU A 57 -8.61 -5.99 -6.67
N ALA A 58 -7.39 -6.08 -6.11
CA ALA A 58 -7.03 -5.42 -4.86
C ALA A 58 -7.08 -3.87 -4.91
N VAL A 59 -7.11 -3.27 -6.09
CA VAL A 59 -7.23 -1.81 -6.29
C VAL A 59 -8.66 -1.41 -6.68
N THR A 60 -9.39 -2.31 -7.34
CA THR A 60 -10.77 -2.05 -7.81
C THR A 60 -11.84 -2.64 -6.91
N ALA A 61 -11.48 -3.42 -5.89
CA ALA A 61 -12.41 -3.90 -4.87
C ALA A 61 -12.80 -2.73 -3.97
N ASP A 62 -14.10 -2.52 -3.79
CA ASP A 62 -14.60 -1.67 -2.72
C ASP A 62 -14.14 -2.26 -1.38
N GLU A 63 -13.58 -1.43 -0.49
CA GLU A 63 -13.20 -1.82 0.88
C GLU A 63 -14.41 -2.29 1.72
N GLY A 64 -15.62 -2.28 1.17
CA GLY A 64 -16.88 -2.71 1.79
C GLY A 64 -17.31 -4.16 1.57
N GLU A 65 -16.67 -4.94 0.68
CA GLU A 65 -17.04 -6.36 0.51
C GLU A 65 -16.30 -7.27 1.50
N ILE A 66 -16.58 -7.06 2.80
CA ILE A 66 -16.41 -8.11 3.80
C ILE A 66 -17.59 -9.08 3.61
N PRO A 67 -17.37 -10.36 3.24
CA PRO A 67 -18.46 -11.33 3.14
C PRO A 67 -18.96 -11.65 4.55
N GLY A 68 -19.96 -10.90 5.02
CA GLY A 68 -20.52 -11.08 6.35
C GLY A 68 -21.52 -10.01 6.80
N ASN A 69 -21.59 -8.84 6.17
CA ASN A 69 -22.53 -7.80 6.60
C ASN A 69 -23.49 -7.39 5.49
N SER A 70 -24.53 -8.20 5.30
CA SER A 70 -25.72 -7.75 4.58
C SER A 70 -26.47 -6.74 5.46
N ALA A 71 -26.18 -5.46 5.30
CA ALA A 71 -27.08 -4.38 5.73
C ALA A 71 -27.07 -3.28 4.67
N ALA A 72 -28.28 -2.94 4.22
CA ALA A 72 -28.61 -2.00 3.15
C ALA A 72 -28.04 -0.58 3.39
N PRO A 73 -28.07 0.32 2.38
CA PRO A 73 -27.29 1.55 2.39
C PRO A 73 -27.91 2.56 3.35
N ALA A 74 -27.11 3.04 4.30
CA ALA A 74 -27.45 4.20 5.12
C ALA A 74 -26.40 5.29 4.88
N ASP A 75 -26.84 6.32 4.19
CA ASP A 75 -26.17 7.59 3.95
C ASP A 75 -25.85 8.27 5.30
N GLY A 76 -24.56 8.51 5.58
CA GLY A 76 -24.09 9.22 6.77
C GLY A 76 -22.61 8.98 7.07
N PRO A 77 -21.82 10.02 7.42
CA PRO A 77 -20.39 9.87 7.65
C PRO A 77 -20.16 9.19 9.01
N VAL A 78 -19.80 7.91 8.99
CA VAL A 78 -19.37 7.20 10.18
C VAL A 78 -17.90 7.55 10.45
N PHE A 79 -17.70 8.54 11.32
CA PHE A 79 -16.46 8.66 12.07
C PHE A 79 -16.32 7.43 12.95
N ASP A 80 -15.48 6.46 12.56
CA ASP A 80 -15.10 5.37 13.47
C ASP A 80 -13.81 5.73 14.20
N ALA A 81 -14.00 6.47 15.29
CA ALA A 81 -13.05 6.54 16.38
C ALA A 81 -13.25 5.31 17.26
N GLY A 82 -12.51 4.22 17.01
CA GLY A 82 -12.49 3.13 17.97
C GLY A 82 -11.86 1.82 17.52
N GLN A 83 -10.53 1.72 17.52
CA GLN A 83 -9.87 0.56 18.17
C GLN A 83 -8.37 0.80 18.40
N PHE A 84 -8.04 1.45 19.51
CA PHE A 84 -6.74 1.25 20.17
C PHE A 84 -6.82 -0.07 20.93
N GLY A 85 -6.01 -1.06 20.53
CA GLY A 85 -5.89 -2.34 21.22
C GLY A 85 -4.64 -3.08 20.77
N GLY A 86 -3.50 -2.76 21.38
CA GLY A 86 -2.26 -3.52 21.19
C GLY A 86 -2.44 -4.97 21.66
N GLY A 87 -2.40 -5.91 20.71
CA GLY A 87 -2.51 -7.34 21.00
C GLY A 87 -2.40 -8.27 19.78
N GLU A 88 -2.82 -7.83 18.58
CA GLU A 88 -2.88 -8.72 17.40
C GLU A 88 -1.64 -8.71 16.48
N ALA A 89 -0.70 -7.78 16.68
CA ALA A 89 0.47 -7.67 15.79
C ALA A 89 1.47 -8.83 15.95
N GLY A 90 1.51 -9.47 17.12
CA GLY A 90 2.34 -10.66 17.37
C GLY A 90 1.81 -11.87 16.61
N ASP A 91 0.50 -12.10 16.71
CA ASP A 91 -0.18 -13.23 16.06
C ASP A 91 -0.09 -13.16 14.52
N LEU A 92 -0.33 -11.97 13.94
CA LEU A 92 -0.21 -11.78 12.49
C LEU A 92 1.23 -11.99 11.96
N TYR A 93 2.25 -11.64 12.74
CA TYR A 93 3.64 -11.85 12.35
C TYR A 93 4.01 -13.33 12.38
N GLU A 94 3.68 -14.04 13.47
CA GLU A 94 3.92 -15.48 13.58
C GLU A 94 3.20 -16.27 12.49
N GLN A 95 1.95 -15.92 12.19
CA GLN A 95 1.19 -16.50 11.07
C GLN A 95 1.87 -16.25 9.72
N ALA A 96 2.41 -15.05 9.51
CA ALA A 96 3.13 -14.70 8.29
C ALA A 96 4.41 -15.53 8.14
N VAL A 97 5.19 -15.69 9.22
CA VAL A 97 6.40 -16.51 9.23
C VAL A 97 6.05 -17.98 8.95
N ALA A 98 5.03 -18.52 9.60
CA ALA A 98 4.58 -19.89 9.38
C ALA A 98 4.17 -20.13 7.92
N VAL A 99 3.45 -19.19 7.31
CA VAL A 99 3.06 -19.24 5.89
C VAL A 99 4.30 -19.26 4.97
N VAL A 100 5.26 -18.36 5.22
CA VAL A 100 6.47 -18.24 4.39
C VAL A 100 7.32 -19.50 4.49
N LEU A 101 7.50 -20.06 5.68
CA LEU A 101 8.28 -21.28 5.91
C LEU A 101 7.60 -22.51 5.32
N ARG A 102 6.27 -22.64 5.48
CA ARG A 102 5.49 -23.78 4.98
C ARG A 102 5.41 -23.79 3.46
N ASP A 103 5.10 -22.65 2.85
CA ASP A 103 4.81 -22.57 1.42
C ASP A 103 6.05 -22.19 0.59
N LYS A 104 7.19 -21.91 1.26
CA LYS A 104 8.48 -21.50 0.68
C LYS A 104 8.36 -20.34 -0.32
N LYS A 105 7.46 -19.41 -0.04
CA LYS A 105 7.16 -18.24 -0.88
C LYS A 105 7.20 -16.96 -0.04
N ALA A 106 8.24 -16.16 -0.23
CA ALA A 106 8.44 -14.90 0.47
C ALA A 106 8.25 -13.71 -0.48
N SER A 107 7.00 -13.29 -0.71
CA SER A 107 6.69 -12.05 -1.42
C SER A 107 5.53 -11.32 -0.75
N THR A 108 5.55 -9.98 -0.80
CA THR A 108 4.51 -9.13 -0.20
C THR A 108 3.11 -9.50 -0.69
N SER A 109 2.96 -9.68 -2.01
CA SER A 109 1.70 -10.11 -2.63
C SER A 109 1.25 -11.54 -2.28
N TYR A 110 2.17 -12.40 -1.82
CA TYR A 110 1.82 -13.74 -1.36
C TYR A 110 1.23 -13.69 0.05
N ILE A 111 1.92 -13.01 0.97
CA ILE A 111 1.45 -12.80 2.35
C ILE A 111 0.12 -12.05 2.37
N GLN A 112 0.00 -11.00 1.54
CA GLN A 112 -1.24 -10.23 1.37
C GLN A 112 -2.45 -11.12 1.10
N ARG A 113 -2.34 -12.04 0.12
CA ARG A 113 -3.42 -12.96 -0.25
C ARG A 113 -3.66 -14.04 0.80
N ARG A 114 -2.59 -14.57 1.41
CA ARG A 114 -2.71 -15.69 2.34
C ARG A 114 -3.29 -15.30 3.70
N LEU A 115 -3.00 -14.08 4.16
CA LEU A 115 -3.48 -13.54 5.43
C LEU A 115 -4.62 -12.53 5.27
N GLN A 116 -5.07 -12.27 4.04
CA GLN A 116 -6.13 -11.31 3.72
C GLN A 116 -5.91 -9.92 4.35
N ILE A 117 -4.67 -9.44 4.32
CA ILE A 117 -4.27 -8.14 4.86
C ILE A 117 -3.97 -7.14 3.74
N GLY A 118 -4.01 -5.84 4.04
CA GLY A 118 -3.63 -4.78 3.09
C GLY A 118 -2.12 -4.78 2.74
N TYR A 119 -1.77 -4.17 1.60
CA TYR A 119 -0.40 -4.15 1.07
C TYR A 119 0.62 -3.56 2.04
N ASN A 120 0.34 -2.40 2.64
CA ASN A 120 1.26 -1.75 3.56
C ASN A 120 1.57 -2.63 4.79
N ARG A 121 0.54 -3.32 5.30
CA ARG A 121 0.72 -4.26 6.43
C ARG A 121 1.56 -5.46 5.99
N ALA A 122 1.31 -6.04 4.82
CA ALA A 122 2.12 -7.13 4.29
C ALA A 122 3.57 -6.71 4.03
N ALA A 123 3.80 -5.49 3.54
CA ALA A 123 5.13 -4.95 3.30
C ALA A 123 5.91 -4.77 4.60
N SER A 124 5.29 -4.19 5.64
CA SER A 124 5.90 -4.06 6.96
C SER A 124 6.24 -5.42 7.59
N LEU A 125 5.41 -6.45 7.38
CA LEU A 125 5.73 -7.81 7.84
C LEU A 125 6.94 -8.38 7.11
N MET A 126 7.03 -8.20 5.78
CA MET A 126 8.18 -8.64 4.98
C MET A 126 9.48 -7.93 5.39
N GLU A 127 9.43 -6.60 5.61
CA GLU A 127 10.58 -5.81 6.08
C GLU A 127 11.07 -6.26 7.46
N ARG A 128 10.12 -6.57 8.36
CA ARG A 128 10.43 -7.13 9.67
C ARG A 128 11.11 -8.50 9.54
N MET A 129 10.60 -9.39 8.70
CA MET A 129 11.24 -10.69 8.44
C MET A 129 12.65 -10.55 7.85
N GLU A 130 12.92 -9.52 7.05
CA GLU A 130 14.28 -9.24 6.54
C GLU A 130 15.21 -8.73 7.64
N THR A 131 14.71 -7.82 8.48
CA THR A 131 15.46 -7.30 9.62
C THR A 131 15.83 -8.40 10.62
N GLU A 132 14.93 -9.36 10.83
CA GLU A 132 15.14 -10.53 11.69
C GLU A 132 15.93 -11.66 10.99
N GLY A 133 16.34 -11.48 9.73
CA GLY A 133 17.17 -12.44 9.00
C GLY A 133 16.43 -13.71 8.54
N LEU A 134 15.09 -13.71 8.55
CA LEU A 134 14.28 -14.82 8.04
C LEU A 134 14.25 -14.88 6.51
N VAL A 135 14.29 -13.70 5.87
CA VAL A 135 14.26 -13.54 4.42
C VAL A 135 15.35 -12.58 3.97
N GLY A 136 15.92 -12.81 2.78
CA GLY A 136 16.94 -11.95 2.17
C GLY A 136 16.34 -10.71 1.50
N PRO A 137 17.18 -9.88 0.85
CA PRO A 137 16.73 -8.67 0.19
C PRO A 137 15.77 -8.97 -0.97
N ALA A 138 14.93 -7.99 -1.29
CA ALA A 138 14.01 -8.09 -2.42
C ALA A 138 14.77 -8.10 -3.76
N ASN A 139 14.40 -9.04 -4.63
CA ASN A 139 14.84 -9.02 -6.02
C ASN A 139 13.98 -8.06 -6.89
N HIS A 140 14.32 -7.92 -8.17
CA HIS A 140 13.62 -7.07 -9.13
C HIS A 140 12.12 -7.40 -9.30
N ALA A 141 11.66 -8.58 -8.87
CA ALA A 141 10.26 -9.00 -8.91
C ALA A 141 9.57 -8.94 -7.53
N GLY A 142 10.21 -8.37 -6.51
CA GLY A 142 9.68 -8.28 -5.15
C GLY A 142 9.61 -9.61 -4.39
N LYS A 143 10.28 -10.65 -4.89
CA LYS A 143 10.47 -11.91 -4.17
C LYS A 143 11.74 -11.83 -3.32
N ARG A 144 11.70 -12.48 -2.16
CA ARG A 144 12.83 -12.59 -1.23
C ARG A 144 13.26 -14.05 -1.13
N GLU A 145 14.55 -14.26 -0.93
CA GLU A 145 15.09 -15.58 -0.61
C GLU A 145 14.76 -15.91 0.86
N ILE A 146 14.50 -17.17 1.20
CA ILE A 146 14.24 -17.57 2.59
C ILE A 146 15.56 -18.10 3.15
N LEU A 147 16.07 -17.46 4.19
CA LEU A 147 17.41 -17.72 4.73
C LEU A 147 17.43 -18.80 5.82
N VAL A 148 16.25 -19.23 6.28
CA VAL A 148 16.12 -20.27 7.31
C VAL A 148 15.79 -21.61 6.65
N GLU A 149 16.72 -22.54 6.76
CA GLU A 149 16.45 -23.96 6.60
C GLU A 149 15.78 -24.47 7.87
N VAL A 150 14.64 -25.14 7.72
CA VAL A 150 13.98 -25.78 8.85
C VAL A 150 14.83 -27.00 9.18
N GLU A 151 15.65 -26.93 10.23
CA GLU A 151 16.13 -28.15 10.87
C GLU A 151 14.89 -28.93 11.30
N ALA A 152 14.59 -29.99 10.56
CA ALA A 152 13.59 -30.97 10.97
C ALA A 152 14.11 -31.61 12.27
N GLN A 153 13.67 -31.07 13.41
CA GLN A 153 13.79 -31.78 14.67
C GLN A 153 12.74 -32.89 14.65
N ASP A 154 13.17 -34.06 14.20
CA ASP A 154 12.50 -35.34 14.36
C ASP A 154 12.08 -35.52 15.83
N TYR A 155 10.79 -35.86 16.04
CA TYR A 155 10.27 -36.48 17.26
C TYR A 155 9.30 -37.59 16.88
#